data_AF-A0A354SHC3-F1
#
_entry.id   AF-A0A354SHC3-F1
#
_cell.length_a   1.000
_cell.length_b   1.000
_cell.length_c   1.000
_cell.angle_alpha   90.00
_cell.angle_beta   90.00
_cell.angle_gamma   90.00
#
_symmetry.space_group_name_H-M   'P 1'
#
loop_
_entity.id
_entity.type
_entity.pdbx_description
1 polymer ?
#
loop_
_entity_poly.entity_id
_entity_poly.type
_entity_poly.pdbx_seq_one_letter_code
_entity_poly.pdbx_strand_id
1 'polypeptide(L)'
;MPTDHSIYRQLQIQLDQYPIGYPATKSGVEIDILKYFFTPLQAKIALCLTLRSIPVSPIRKRLKNKFGIELSSDELSAMLDDMFQKGVIRRSESAGSPRWGIAMLAIGMFEYHVDDLTRELVEMMHQYFDEAFSAEFFRSSLPQLRTSPHLKALVPEYIVDTYDNMRHFITHTREPLYVANCVCKQGEALMGKPCRQAENYEVCLLIGKTGYAARGRAREISKEECLKILDLAEEKGMVLQPGNSRKPSCICICCGCCCGVLTTA
;
A
#
# COMPACT_ATOMS: atom_id res chain seq x y z
N MET A 1 14.89 -34.58 22.14
CA MET A 1 13.96 -33.79 21.30
C MET A 1 14.21 -32.32 21.54
N PRO A 2 14.11 -31.44 20.53
CA PRO A 2 14.06 -29.99 20.76
C PRO A 2 12.82 -29.62 21.57
N THR A 3 12.90 -28.57 22.39
CA THR A 3 11.71 -27.95 23.00
C THR A 3 10.86 -27.27 21.93
N ASP A 4 9.57 -27.08 22.15
CA ASP A 4 8.70 -26.52 21.11
C ASP A 4 9.11 -25.09 20.72
N HIS A 5 9.58 -24.27 21.67
CA HIS A 5 10.20 -22.97 21.37
C HIS A 5 11.41 -23.09 20.42
N SER A 6 12.21 -24.15 20.52
CA SER A 6 13.30 -24.43 19.57
C SER A 6 12.80 -24.87 18.20
N ILE A 7 11.64 -25.53 18.10
CA ILE A 7 10.99 -25.88 16.83
C ILE A 7 10.48 -24.62 16.12
N TYR A 8 9.76 -23.74 16.82
CA TYR A 8 9.28 -22.49 16.23
C TYR A 8 10.43 -21.57 15.81
N ARG A 9 11.51 -21.48 16.61
CA ARG A 9 12.72 -20.72 16.23
C ARG A 9 13.44 -21.33 15.02
N GLN A 10 13.50 -22.66 14.88
CA GLN A 10 13.98 -23.29 13.65
C GLN A 10 13.10 -22.98 12.44
N LEU A 11 11.77 -22.94 12.61
CA LEU A 11 10.83 -22.63 11.53
C LEU A 11 10.97 -21.17 11.08
N GLN A 12 11.08 -20.23 12.03
CA GLN A 12 11.42 -18.83 11.77
C GLN A 12 12.70 -18.73 10.93
N ILE A 13 13.80 -19.34 11.37
CA ILE A 13 15.09 -19.32 10.65
C ILE A 13 15.00 -19.95 9.24
N GLN A 14 14.11 -20.92 9.02
CA GLN A 14 13.88 -21.51 7.69
C GLN A 14 13.03 -20.60 6.79
N LEU A 15 12.05 -19.90 7.34
CA LEU A 15 11.22 -18.92 6.63
C LEU A 15 12.05 -17.67 6.25
N ASP A 16 12.97 -17.27 7.12
CA ASP A 16 13.90 -16.14 6.94
C ASP A 16 14.95 -16.33 5.83
N GLN A 17 14.96 -17.50 5.17
CA GLN A 17 15.81 -17.82 4.02
C GLN A 17 15.06 -17.76 2.68
N TYR A 18 13.81 -17.31 2.66
CA TYR A 18 12.99 -17.18 1.45
C TYR A 18 13.02 -15.73 0.89
N PRO A 19 12.55 -15.49 -0.35
CA PRO A 19 12.75 -14.21 -1.04
C PRO A 19 12.14 -12.98 -0.36
N ILE A 20 11.13 -13.19 0.47
CA ILE A 20 10.79 -12.30 1.59
C ILE A 20 11.05 -13.11 2.85
N GLY A 21 11.86 -12.58 3.76
CA GLY A 21 12.21 -13.24 5.02
C GLY A 21 11.07 -13.30 6.04
N TYR A 22 11.45 -13.68 7.26
CA TYR A 22 10.59 -13.77 8.44
C TYR A 22 11.48 -13.43 9.65
N PRO A 23 11.89 -12.15 9.77
CA PRO A 23 12.94 -11.72 10.68
C PRO A 23 12.57 -11.92 12.16
N ALA A 24 13.58 -12.20 12.99
CA ALA A 24 13.39 -12.24 14.44
C ALA A 24 13.17 -10.83 15.02
N THR A 25 12.19 -10.69 15.92
CA THR A 25 11.89 -9.42 16.61
C THR A 25 12.53 -9.34 17.99
N LYS A 26 12.30 -8.24 18.73
CA LYS A 26 12.74 -8.11 20.13
C LYS A 26 11.68 -8.59 21.11
N SER A 27 10.40 -8.45 20.78
CA SER A 27 9.29 -8.99 21.57
C SER A 27 9.17 -10.51 21.49
N GLY A 28 9.52 -11.09 20.33
CA GLY A 28 9.26 -12.49 20.00
C GLY A 28 7.92 -12.72 19.31
N VAL A 29 7.18 -11.67 18.93
CA VAL A 29 5.84 -11.77 18.29
C VAL A 29 5.83 -12.65 17.04
N GLU A 30 6.94 -12.74 16.31
CA GLU A 30 7.07 -13.62 15.15
C GLU A 30 6.97 -15.11 15.53
N ILE A 31 7.40 -15.48 16.75
CA ILE A 31 7.27 -16.83 17.28
C ILE A 31 5.84 -17.10 17.76
N ASP A 32 5.13 -16.10 18.28
CA ASP A 32 3.75 -16.24 18.71
C ASP A 32 2.78 -16.37 17.54
N ILE A 33 3.01 -15.63 16.44
CA ILE A 33 2.33 -15.83 15.15
C ILE A 33 2.56 -17.27 14.63
N LEU A 34 3.78 -17.82 14.75
CA LEU A 34 4.05 -19.21 14.36
C LEU A 34 3.38 -20.24 15.28
N LYS A 35 3.16 -19.95 16.57
CA LYS A 35 2.36 -20.80 17.48
C LYS A 35 0.87 -20.76 17.11
N TYR A 36 0.34 -19.59 16.78
CA TYR A 36 -1.04 -19.40 16.32
C TYR A 36 -1.31 -20.21 15.04
N PHE A 37 -0.40 -20.11 14.06
CA PHE A 37 -0.51 -20.86 12.80
C PHE A 37 -0.25 -22.36 12.95
N PHE A 38 0.79 -22.80 13.68
CA PHE A 38 1.20 -24.21 13.71
C PHE A 38 1.18 -24.83 15.11
N THR A 39 0.57 -26.00 15.25
CA THR A 39 0.89 -26.91 16.36
C THR A 39 2.37 -27.37 16.29
N PRO A 40 2.99 -27.84 17.38
CA PRO A 40 4.38 -28.28 17.37
C PRO A 40 4.68 -29.47 16.43
N LEU A 41 3.66 -30.22 16.01
CA LEU A 41 3.80 -31.28 15.00
C LEU A 41 3.69 -30.71 13.57
N GLN A 42 2.70 -29.86 13.29
CA GLN A 42 2.59 -29.16 12.00
C GLN A 42 3.84 -28.31 11.72
N ALA A 43 4.45 -27.69 12.74
CA ALA A 43 5.71 -26.95 12.60
C ALA A 43 6.90 -27.86 12.20
N LYS A 44 6.95 -29.11 12.70
CA LYS A 44 7.95 -30.13 12.28
C LYS A 44 7.72 -30.59 10.84
N ILE A 45 6.46 -30.66 10.40
CA ILE A 45 6.08 -30.95 9.00
C ILE A 45 6.47 -29.77 8.08
N ALA A 46 6.22 -28.52 8.49
CA ALA A 46 6.65 -27.32 7.76
C ALA A 46 8.19 -27.25 7.63
N LEU A 47 8.93 -27.62 8.69
CA LEU A 47 10.39 -27.83 8.69
C LEU A 47 10.88 -28.98 7.78
N CYS A 48 9.99 -29.64 7.05
CA CYS A 48 10.26 -30.65 6.03
C CYS A 48 9.76 -30.25 4.63
N LEU A 49 9.00 -29.15 4.49
CA LEU A 49 8.55 -28.59 3.21
C LEU A 49 9.64 -27.74 2.53
N THR A 50 9.32 -27.14 1.38
CA THR A 50 10.24 -26.30 0.60
C THR A 50 9.53 -25.16 -0.13
N LEU A 51 10.32 -24.17 -0.58
CA LEU A 51 9.96 -23.11 -1.54
C LEU A 51 9.18 -23.64 -2.78
N ARG A 52 9.53 -24.84 -3.28
CA ARG A 52 8.80 -25.54 -4.35
C ARG A 52 7.96 -26.69 -3.78
N SER A 53 6.76 -26.87 -4.34
CA SER A 53 5.81 -27.92 -3.93
C SER A 53 6.30 -29.32 -4.29
N ILE A 54 6.27 -30.22 -3.32
CA ILE A 54 6.79 -31.60 -3.40
C ILE A 54 5.72 -32.63 -2.98
N PRO A 55 5.79 -33.88 -3.48
CA PRO A 55 4.86 -34.93 -3.09
C PRO A 55 5.16 -35.46 -1.67
N VAL A 56 4.23 -36.24 -1.11
CA VAL A 56 4.26 -36.70 0.29
C VAL A 56 5.49 -37.54 0.66
N SER A 57 6.02 -38.36 -0.26
CA SER A 57 7.12 -39.30 0.02
C SER A 57 8.44 -38.59 0.46
N PRO A 58 8.96 -37.59 -0.28
CA PRO A 58 10.04 -36.72 0.19
C PRO A 58 9.78 -36.04 1.55
N ILE A 59 8.54 -35.60 1.82
CA ILE A 59 8.17 -34.96 3.09
C ILE A 59 8.28 -35.98 4.24
N ARG A 60 7.68 -37.17 4.09
CA ARG A 60 7.78 -38.27 5.05
C ARG A 60 9.23 -38.66 5.33
N LYS A 61 10.07 -38.79 4.29
CA LYS A 61 11.48 -39.13 4.46
C LYS A 61 12.25 -38.06 5.27
N ARG A 62 11.96 -36.77 5.05
CA ARG A 62 12.53 -35.68 5.85
C ARG A 62 12.03 -35.70 7.29
N LEU A 63 10.72 -35.93 7.50
CA LEU A 63 10.08 -35.98 8.82
C LEU A 63 10.68 -37.09 9.70
N LYS A 64 10.83 -38.31 9.14
CA LYS A 64 11.52 -39.43 9.81
C LYS A 64 12.99 -39.12 10.08
N ASN A 65 13.74 -38.62 9.09
CA ASN A 65 15.18 -38.38 9.24
C ASN A 65 15.52 -37.21 10.19
N LYS A 66 14.70 -36.16 10.25
CA LYS A 66 14.99 -34.93 11.02
C LYS A 66 14.40 -34.96 12.43
N PHE A 67 13.31 -35.69 12.65
CA PHE A 67 12.56 -35.69 13.92
C PHE A 67 12.26 -37.08 14.49
N GLY A 68 12.60 -38.17 13.79
CA GLY A 68 12.27 -39.54 14.22
C GLY A 68 10.79 -39.89 14.09
N ILE A 69 9.99 -39.03 13.44
CA ILE A 69 8.54 -39.17 13.33
C ILE A 69 8.20 -39.98 12.07
N GLU A 70 7.55 -41.13 12.25
CA GLU A 70 7.08 -41.99 11.17
C GLU A 70 5.55 -41.97 11.13
N LEU A 71 5.02 -41.59 9.96
CA LEU A 71 3.60 -41.57 9.62
C LEU A 71 3.43 -42.32 8.29
N SER A 72 2.27 -42.90 8.04
CA SER A 72 1.92 -43.46 6.73
C SER A 72 1.88 -42.39 5.61
N SER A 73 1.63 -42.82 4.37
CA SER A 73 1.31 -41.88 3.29
C SER A 73 0.04 -41.07 3.58
N ASP A 74 -0.94 -41.70 4.22
CA ASP A 74 -2.31 -41.23 4.22
C ASP A 74 -2.56 -40.32 5.43
N GLU A 75 -2.02 -40.68 6.60
CA GLU A 75 -1.96 -39.80 7.78
C GLU A 75 -1.23 -38.49 7.45
N LEU A 76 -0.05 -38.56 6.81
CA LEU A 76 0.70 -37.35 6.45
C LEU A 76 -0.01 -36.54 5.35
N SER A 77 -0.73 -37.19 4.43
CA SER A 77 -1.54 -36.46 3.43
C SER A 77 -2.72 -35.74 4.09
N ALA A 78 -3.44 -36.41 4.99
CA ALA A 78 -4.51 -35.79 5.77
C ALA A 78 -4.02 -34.61 6.63
N MET A 79 -2.87 -34.75 7.30
CA MET A 79 -2.24 -33.63 8.02
C MET A 79 -1.81 -32.47 7.10
N LEU A 80 -1.34 -32.76 5.89
CA LEU A 80 -0.96 -31.73 4.92
C LEU A 80 -2.17 -31.03 4.29
N ASP A 81 -3.29 -31.74 4.12
CA ASP A 81 -4.55 -31.12 3.68
C ASP A 81 -5.23 -30.33 4.81
N ASP A 82 -5.16 -30.76 6.08
CA ASP A 82 -5.52 -29.96 7.26
C ASP A 82 -4.71 -28.65 7.32
N MET A 83 -3.39 -28.72 7.22
CA MET A 83 -2.51 -27.54 7.17
C MET A 83 -2.79 -26.64 5.95
N PHE A 84 -3.34 -27.18 4.86
CA PHE A 84 -3.75 -26.41 3.68
C PHE A 84 -5.12 -25.76 3.88
N GLN A 85 -6.11 -26.44 4.48
CA GLN A 85 -7.41 -25.84 4.82
C GLN A 85 -7.27 -24.75 5.89
N LYS A 86 -6.35 -24.90 6.86
CA LYS A 86 -5.99 -23.85 7.82
C LYS A 86 -5.16 -22.71 7.19
N GLY A 87 -4.89 -22.73 5.88
CA GLY A 87 -4.17 -21.67 5.20
C GLY A 87 -2.70 -21.49 5.61
N VAL A 88 -2.06 -22.46 6.27
CA VAL A 88 -0.66 -22.30 6.78
C VAL A 88 0.40 -22.90 5.86
N ILE A 89 0.00 -23.67 4.84
CA ILE A 89 0.85 -24.11 3.73
C ILE A 89 0.11 -23.99 2.39
N ARG A 90 0.82 -24.18 1.27
CA ARG A 90 0.22 -24.11 -0.08
C ARG A 90 0.25 -25.46 -0.82
N ARG A 91 -0.80 -25.73 -1.59
CA ARG A 91 -0.96 -26.93 -2.45
C ARG A 91 -0.83 -26.58 -3.92
N SER A 92 -0.48 -27.55 -4.76
CA SER A 92 -0.47 -27.42 -6.23
C SER A 92 -0.70 -28.79 -6.89
N GLU A 93 -1.52 -28.82 -7.95
CA GLU A 93 -2.09 -30.06 -8.51
C GLU A 93 -1.54 -30.41 -9.91
N SER A 94 -0.46 -29.75 -10.32
CA SER A 94 0.10 -29.73 -11.68
C SER A 94 0.75 -31.04 -12.18
N ALA A 95 0.32 -32.19 -11.65
CA ALA A 95 0.83 -33.53 -11.98
C ALA A 95 -0.18 -34.65 -11.67
N GLY A 96 -1.50 -34.36 -11.62
CA GLY A 96 -2.54 -35.35 -11.31
C GLY A 96 -2.46 -35.94 -9.90
N SER A 97 -1.63 -35.36 -9.03
CA SER A 97 -1.43 -35.76 -7.64
C SER A 97 -1.09 -34.51 -6.81
N PRO A 98 -1.58 -34.40 -5.55
CA PRO A 98 -1.29 -33.24 -4.71
C PRO A 98 0.21 -33.10 -4.41
N ARG A 99 0.66 -31.85 -4.32
CA ARG A 99 2.02 -31.47 -3.94
C ARG A 99 1.95 -30.28 -3.01
N TRP A 100 2.75 -30.28 -1.94
CA TRP A 100 2.67 -29.31 -0.86
C TRP A 100 3.99 -28.56 -0.70
N GLY A 101 3.93 -27.29 -0.33
CA GLY A 101 5.08 -26.41 -0.12
C GLY A 101 4.79 -25.32 0.92
N ILE A 102 5.82 -24.61 1.36
CA ILE A 102 5.66 -23.51 2.32
C ILE A 102 4.86 -22.34 1.69
N ALA A 103 3.94 -21.77 2.43
CA ALA A 103 3.39 -20.44 2.17
C ALA A 103 4.32 -19.38 2.79
N MET A 104 4.55 -18.24 2.12
CA MET A 104 5.21 -17.08 2.76
C MET A 104 4.23 -16.41 3.74
N LEU A 105 4.66 -15.45 4.57
CA LEU A 105 3.71 -14.79 5.48
C LEU A 105 2.68 -13.94 4.71
N ALA A 106 3.17 -12.91 4.01
CA ALA A 106 2.41 -12.21 2.99
C ALA A 106 2.35 -13.07 1.71
N ILE A 107 1.24 -12.94 0.97
CA ILE A 107 0.87 -13.80 -0.18
C ILE A 107 1.07 -15.28 0.16
N GLY A 108 0.21 -15.77 1.05
CA GLY A 108 0.42 -16.99 1.82
C GLY A 108 -0.30 -16.94 3.16
N MET A 109 0.38 -17.31 4.25
CA MET A 109 -0.22 -17.63 5.57
C MET A 109 -1.24 -16.60 6.05
N PHE A 110 -0.92 -15.31 5.99
CA PHE A 110 -1.82 -14.24 6.44
C PHE A 110 -2.97 -13.97 5.46
N GLU A 111 -2.70 -14.02 4.15
CA GLU A 111 -3.71 -13.83 3.11
C GLU A 111 -4.74 -14.98 3.08
N TYR A 112 -4.31 -16.21 3.39
CA TYR A 112 -5.18 -17.39 3.40
C TYR A 112 -6.13 -17.42 4.61
N HIS A 113 -6.02 -16.47 5.56
CA HIS A 113 -6.99 -16.23 6.64
C HIS A 113 -7.99 -15.10 6.29
N VAL A 114 -8.13 -14.75 4.99
CA VAL A 114 -9.21 -13.87 4.52
C VAL A 114 -10.58 -14.41 4.98
N ASP A 115 -11.45 -13.49 5.39
CA ASP A 115 -12.76 -13.76 6.02
C ASP A 115 -12.74 -14.57 7.35
N ASP A 116 -11.57 -14.97 7.86
CA ASP A 116 -11.37 -15.65 9.17
C ASP A 116 -10.35 -14.91 10.07
N LEU A 117 -10.29 -13.58 9.96
CA LEU A 117 -9.37 -12.74 10.74
C LEU A 117 -9.88 -12.52 12.18
N THR A 118 -9.10 -12.98 13.17
CA THR A 118 -9.33 -12.67 14.58
C THR A 118 -8.62 -11.38 15.00
N ARG A 119 -9.15 -10.70 16.03
CA ARG A 119 -8.51 -9.51 16.62
C ARG A 119 -7.08 -9.82 17.09
N GLU A 120 -6.88 -10.95 17.76
CA GLU A 120 -5.58 -11.39 18.29
C GLU A 120 -4.53 -11.53 17.17
N LEU A 121 -4.90 -12.19 16.06
CA LEU A 121 -4.03 -12.32 14.90
C LEU A 121 -3.68 -10.95 14.29
N VAL A 122 -4.67 -10.06 14.16
CA VAL A 122 -4.47 -8.72 13.59
C VAL A 122 -3.58 -7.84 14.50
N GLU A 123 -3.76 -7.89 15.82
CA GLU A 123 -2.91 -7.17 16.78
C GLU A 123 -1.46 -7.67 16.74
N MET A 124 -1.21 -8.99 16.74
CA MET A 124 0.13 -9.56 16.57
C MET A 124 0.75 -9.18 15.22
N MET A 125 -0.02 -9.25 14.13
CA MET A 125 0.46 -8.92 12.79
C MET A 125 0.86 -7.44 12.68
N HIS A 126 0.08 -6.50 13.23
CA HIS A 126 0.46 -5.08 13.28
C HIS A 126 1.79 -4.89 14.01
N GLN A 127 1.93 -5.46 15.21
CA GLN A 127 3.19 -5.37 15.96
C GLN A 127 4.38 -5.95 15.17
N TYR A 128 4.18 -7.07 14.45
CA TYR A 128 5.26 -7.66 13.65
C TYR A 128 5.60 -6.84 12.39
N PHE A 129 4.61 -6.25 11.72
CA PHE A 129 4.84 -5.28 10.64
C PHE A 129 5.71 -4.12 11.12
N ASP A 130 5.38 -3.52 12.27
CA ASP A 130 6.08 -2.37 12.84
C ASP A 130 7.48 -2.73 13.38
N GLU A 131 7.66 -3.88 14.05
CA GLU A 131 8.96 -4.26 14.61
C GLU A 131 9.99 -4.71 13.56
N ALA A 132 9.57 -5.40 12.49
CA ALA A 132 10.53 -5.94 11.51
C ALA A 132 9.96 -6.26 10.11
N PHE A 133 8.75 -6.81 10.00
CA PHE A 133 8.30 -7.43 8.75
C PHE A 133 8.03 -6.43 7.61
N SER A 134 7.63 -5.19 7.93
CA SER A 134 7.49 -4.12 6.92
C SER A 134 8.84 -3.81 6.25
N ALA A 135 9.91 -3.70 7.03
CA ALA A 135 11.25 -3.43 6.52
C ALA A 135 11.75 -4.56 5.60
N GLU A 136 11.52 -5.83 5.95
CA GLU A 136 11.89 -6.97 5.11
C GLU A 136 11.06 -7.07 3.82
N PHE A 137 9.74 -6.82 3.91
CA PHE A 137 8.83 -6.87 2.75
C PHE A 137 9.24 -5.91 1.64
N PHE A 138 9.78 -4.73 1.99
CA PHE A 138 10.29 -3.73 1.04
C PHE A 138 11.81 -3.83 0.77
N ARG A 139 12.56 -4.75 1.40
CA ARG A 139 14.03 -4.87 1.22
C ARG A 139 14.45 -5.55 -0.09
N SER A 140 13.61 -6.43 -0.63
CA SER A 140 13.95 -7.20 -1.85
C SER A 140 13.97 -6.31 -3.11
N SER A 141 15.03 -6.44 -3.91
CA SER A 141 15.12 -5.83 -5.25
C SER A 141 14.10 -6.41 -6.25
N LEU A 142 13.48 -7.54 -5.92
CA LEU A 142 12.28 -8.08 -6.55
C LEU A 142 11.19 -8.20 -5.46
N PRO A 143 10.41 -7.14 -5.21
CA PRO A 143 9.39 -7.15 -4.17
C PRO A 143 8.26 -8.12 -4.54
N GLN A 144 7.66 -8.75 -3.52
CA GLN A 144 6.65 -9.79 -3.70
C GLN A 144 5.42 -9.28 -4.46
N LEU A 145 5.03 -8.04 -4.17
CA LEU A 145 4.16 -7.22 -5.00
C LEU A 145 5.02 -6.14 -5.66
N ARG A 146 5.03 -6.08 -6.99
CA ARG A 146 5.34 -4.82 -7.66
C ARG A 146 4.15 -3.90 -7.49
N THR A 147 4.35 -2.68 -7.00
CA THR A 147 3.34 -1.62 -7.16
C THR A 147 3.15 -1.40 -8.65
N SER A 148 2.03 -1.88 -9.19
CA SER A 148 1.62 -1.64 -10.57
C SER A 148 0.61 -0.50 -10.54
N PRO A 149 1.03 0.77 -10.53
CA PRO A 149 0.07 1.86 -10.55
C PRO A 149 -0.80 1.71 -11.79
N HIS A 150 -2.12 1.72 -11.60
CA HIS A 150 -3.04 1.90 -12.71
C HIS A 150 -2.65 3.21 -13.42
N LEU A 151 -2.72 3.28 -14.74
CA LEU A 151 -2.16 4.39 -15.55
C LEU A 151 -2.74 5.79 -15.28
N LYS A 152 -3.67 5.93 -14.33
CA LYS A 152 -4.19 7.19 -13.80
C LYS A 152 -3.49 7.67 -12.50
N ALA A 153 -2.62 6.85 -11.91
CA ALA A 153 -2.07 7.03 -10.56
C ALA A 153 -0.56 7.36 -10.52
N LEU A 154 0.09 7.55 -11.67
CA LEU A 154 1.40 8.20 -11.74
C LEU A 154 1.26 9.57 -12.41
N VAL A 155 1.52 10.62 -11.64
CA VAL A 155 2.13 11.84 -12.17
C VAL A 155 3.65 11.63 -12.05
N PRO A 156 4.41 11.57 -13.16
CA PRO A 156 5.85 11.42 -13.06
C PRO A 156 6.48 12.70 -12.49
N GLU A 157 7.38 12.58 -11.51
CA GLU A 157 8.37 13.62 -11.25
C GLU A 157 9.40 13.58 -12.39
N TYR A 158 9.13 14.25 -13.51
CA TYR A 158 9.24 15.70 -13.72
C TYR A 158 10.66 16.14 -14.11
N ILE A 159 11.00 15.85 -15.37
CA ILE A 159 11.24 17.01 -16.25
C ILE A 159 9.89 17.74 -16.31
N VAL A 160 9.77 18.88 -15.63
CA VAL A 160 8.61 19.76 -15.78
C VAL A 160 8.68 20.35 -17.18
N ASP A 161 8.04 19.70 -18.16
CA ASP A 161 7.90 20.28 -19.50
C ASP A 161 7.19 21.63 -19.36
N THR A 162 7.62 22.59 -20.18
CA THR A 162 7.60 24.04 -19.91
C THR A 162 6.23 24.66 -19.58
N TYR A 163 5.11 23.96 -19.76
CA TYR A 163 3.80 24.45 -19.29
C TYR A 163 3.52 24.15 -17.81
N ASP A 164 3.93 22.99 -17.26
CA ASP A 164 3.55 22.57 -15.89
C ASP A 164 4.20 23.44 -14.79
N ASN A 165 5.23 24.22 -15.13
CA ASN A 165 5.71 25.31 -14.29
C ASN A 165 4.73 26.50 -14.35
N MET A 166 3.69 26.46 -13.51
CA MET A 166 2.63 27.48 -13.47
C MET A 166 3.16 28.91 -13.31
N ARG A 167 4.24 29.14 -12.53
CA ARG A 167 4.85 30.48 -12.37
C ARG A 167 5.54 30.96 -13.65
N HIS A 168 6.28 30.10 -14.33
CA HIS A 168 6.86 30.42 -15.65
C HIS A 168 5.77 30.71 -16.68
N PHE A 169 4.71 29.90 -16.69
CA PHE A 169 3.58 30.09 -17.59
C PHE A 169 2.82 31.41 -17.37
N ILE A 170 2.46 31.72 -16.11
CA ILE A 170 1.80 32.98 -15.75
C ILE A 170 2.68 34.19 -16.09
N THR A 171 4.01 34.12 -15.90
CA THR A 171 4.90 35.21 -16.31
C THR A 171 4.99 35.38 -17.83
N HIS A 172 4.92 34.29 -18.61
CA HIS A 172 5.12 34.33 -20.07
C HIS A 172 3.84 34.40 -20.92
N THR A 173 2.65 34.14 -20.35
CA THR A 173 1.38 34.29 -21.09
C THR A 173 1.13 35.73 -21.53
N ARG A 174 0.42 35.90 -22.65
CA ARG A 174 -0.06 37.21 -23.16
C ARG A 174 -1.57 37.40 -23.00
N GLU A 175 -2.25 36.38 -22.47
CA GLU A 175 -3.67 36.41 -22.15
C GLU A 175 -3.93 37.23 -20.87
N PRO A 176 -5.08 37.91 -20.76
CA PRO A 176 -5.50 38.54 -19.50
C PRO A 176 -5.71 37.50 -18.40
N LEU A 177 -5.53 37.92 -17.14
CA LEU A 177 -5.66 37.09 -15.95
C LEU A 177 -6.81 37.59 -15.08
N TYR A 178 -7.61 36.67 -14.55
CA TYR A 178 -8.69 36.98 -13.63
C TYR A 178 -8.62 36.09 -12.39
N VAL A 179 -9.17 36.56 -11.28
CA VAL A 179 -9.46 35.72 -10.11
C VAL A 179 -10.96 35.69 -9.82
N ALA A 180 -11.44 34.53 -9.40
CA ALA A 180 -12.78 34.29 -8.89
C ALA A 180 -12.72 33.62 -7.51
N ASN A 181 -13.81 33.74 -6.76
CA ASN A 181 -13.97 32.97 -5.53
C ASN A 181 -14.13 31.47 -5.84
N CYS A 182 -13.47 30.62 -5.06
CA CYS A 182 -13.57 29.16 -5.19
C CYS A 182 -14.93 28.67 -4.69
N VAL A 183 -15.75 28.16 -5.62
CA VAL A 183 -17.12 27.68 -5.33
C VAL A 183 -17.16 26.58 -4.26
N CYS A 184 -16.15 25.70 -4.17
CA CYS A 184 -16.07 24.69 -3.12
C CYS A 184 -15.83 25.30 -1.73
N LYS A 185 -14.92 26.27 -1.61
CA LYS A 185 -14.66 26.97 -0.34
C LYS A 185 -15.90 27.76 0.11
N GLN A 186 -16.60 28.41 -0.83
CA GLN A 186 -17.86 29.11 -0.54
C GLN A 186 -18.99 28.16 -0.15
N GLY A 187 -19.15 27.02 -0.83
CA GLY A 187 -20.17 26.02 -0.54
C GLY A 187 -20.04 25.43 0.86
N GLU A 188 -18.86 24.90 1.21
CA GLU A 188 -18.65 24.32 2.54
C GLU A 188 -18.75 25.37 3.66
N ALA A 189 -18.33 26.62 3.42
CA ALA A 189 -18.52 27.71 4.37
C ALA A 189 -20.01 28.01 4.66
N LEU A 190 -20.87 28.00 3.64
CA LEU A 190 -22.33 28.14 3.82
C LEU A 190 -22.94 26.93 4.56
N MET A 191 -22.32 25.76 4.47
CA MET A 191 -22.68 24.55 5.25
C MET A 191 -22.02 24.51 6.65
N GLY A 192 -21.48 25.62 7.14
CA GLY A 192 -20.87 25.74 8.47
C GLY A 192 -19.47 25.14 8.60
N LYS A 193 -18.82 24.79 7.49
CA LYS A 193 -17.48 24.18 7.41
C LYS A 193 -16.52 25.06 6.59
N PRO A 194 -16.16 26.27 7.06
CA PRO A 194 -15.29 27.18 6.33
C PRO A 194 -13.90 26.56 6.06
N CYS A 195 -13.23 27.06 5.02
CA CYS A 195 -11.92 26.55 4.63
C CYS A 195 -10.88 26.78 5.73
N ARG A 196 -10.33 25.70 6.30
CA ARG A 196 -9.30 25.78 7.35
C ARG A 196 -7.92 26.26 6.87
N GLN A 197 -7.70 26.34 5.56
CA GLN A 197 -6.39 26.60 4.96
C GLN A 197 -6.26 27.97 4.26
N ALA A 198 -7.39 28.66 4.02
CA ALA A 198 -7.39 29.95 3.32
C ALA A 198 -8.57 30.81 3.80
N GLU A 199 -8.25 31.98 4.34
CA GLU A 199 -9.23 32.95 4.85
C GLU A 199 -9.90 33.73 3.70
N ASN A 200 -9.16 34.03 2.63
CA ASN A 200 -9.71 34.53 1.37
C ASN A 200 -10.03 33.36 0.42
N TYR A 201 -11.16 33.45 -0.28
CA TYR A 201 -11.58 32.44 -1.24
C TYR A 201 -11.30 32.81 -2.71
N GLU A 202 -10.78 34.02 -2.99
CA GLU A 202 -10.26 34.44 -4.32
C GLU A 202 -8.99 33.66 -4.71
N VAL A 203 -9.17 32.38 -5.04
CA VAL A 203 -8.08 31.45 -5.36
C VAL A 203 -8.40 30.55 -6.57
N CYS A 204 -9.43 30.92 -7.35
CA CYS A 204 -9.70 30.32 -8.66
C CYS A 204 -9.16 31.28 -9.73
N LEU A 205 -7.96 30.99 -10.24
CA LEU A 205 -7.32 31.79 -11.28
C LEU A 205 -7.88 31.38 -12.65
N LEU A 206 -8.07 32.35 -13.54
CA LEU A 206 -8.63 32.18 -14.88
C LEU A 206 -7.73 32.92 -15.88
N ILE A 207 -7.52 32.31 -17.05
CA ILE A 207 -6.54 32.76 -18.04
C ILE A 207 -7.23 32.89 -19.40
N GLY A 208 -7.13 34.07 -20.01
CA GLY A 208 -7.78 34.39 -21.28
C GLY A 208 -9.27 34.71 -21.14
N LYS A 209 -9.96 34.75 -22.29
CA LYS A 209 -11.38 35.12 -22.37
C LYS A 209 -12.24 34.15 -21.57
N THR A 210 -12.80 34.62 -20.45
CA THR A 210 -13.52 33.78 -19.50
C THR A 210 -14.98 34.18 -19.31
N GLY A 211 -15.88 33.18 -19.38
CA GLY A 211 -17.31 33.34 -19.11
C GLY A 211 -17.68 33.63 -17.65
N TYR A 212 -16.70 33.74 -16.75
CA TYR A 212 -16.90 34.17 -15.37
C TYR A 212 -16.83 35.70 -15.24
N ALA A 213 -15.84 36.35 -15.88
CA ALA A 213 -15.73 37.79 -15.95
C ALA A 213 -16.93 38.41 -16.69
N ALA A 214 -17.33 37.80 -17.81
CA ALA A 214 -18.53 38.19 -18.57
C ALA A 214 -19.86 38.02 -17.80
N ARG A 215 -19.86 37.39 -16.62
CA ARG A 215 -21.01 37.26 -15.71
C ARG A 215 -20.85 38.07 -14.41
N GLY A 216 -19.80 38.91 -14.30
CA GLY A 216 -19.48 39.65 -13.08
C GLY A 216 -19.05 38.77 -11.90
N ARG A 217 -18.48 37.58 -12.16
CA ARG A 217 -18.08 36.59 -11.13
C ARG A 217 -16.57 36.35 -11.04
N ALA A 218 -15.78 37.12 -11.78
CA ALA A 218 -14.32 37.19 -11.68
C ALA A 218 -13.87 38.63 -11.93
N ARG A 219 -12.80 39.08 -11.26
CA ARG A 219 -12.16 40.39 -11.48
C ARG A 219 -10.82 40.20 -12.19
N GLU A 220 -10.44 41.16 -13.04
CA GLU A 220 -9.14 41.13 -13.72
C GLU A 220 -8.02 41.46 -12.71
N ILE A 221 -6.85 40.82 -12.87
CA ILE A 221 -5.70 40.94 -11.98
C ILE A 221 -4.39 41.10 -12.75
N SER A 222 -3.40 41.70 -12.10
CA SER A 222 -2.04 41.77 -12.66
C SER A 222 -1.31 40.43 -12.54
N LYS A 223 -0.20 40.27 -13.27
CA LYS A 223 0.67 39.08 -13.11
C LYS A 223 1.30 39.05 -11.73
N GLU A 224 1.64 40.21 -11.19
CA GLU A 224 2.26 40.42 -9.89
C GLU A 224 1.29 40.06 -8.76
N GLU A 225 -0.01 40.32 -8.93
CA GLU A 225 -1.06 39.86 -8.03
C GLU A 225 -1.32 38.35 -8.17
N CYS A 226 -1.36 37.83 -9.40
CA CYS A 226 -1.51 36.40 -9.67
C CYS A 226 -0.38 35.57 -9.00
N LEU A 227 0.87 36.02 -9.13
CA LEU A 227 2.02 35.40 -8.45
C LEU A 227 1.89 35.45 -6.93
N LYS A 228 1.50 36.59 -6.33
CA LYS A 228 1.26 36.69 -4.87
C LYS A 228 0.20 35.71 -4.38
N ILE A 229 -0.83 35.42 -5.17
CA ILE A 229 -1.85 34.41 -4.84
C ILE A 229 -1.24 32.99 -4.87
N LEU A 230 -0.31 32.71 -5.79
CA LEU A 230 0.45 31.44 -5.81
C LEU A 230 1.45 31.34 -4.63
N ASP A 231 2.09 32.45 -4.26
CA ASP A 231 3.05 32.50 -3.15
C ASP A 231 2.35 32.29 -1.81
N LEU A 232 1.17 32.92 -1.60
CA LEU A 232 0.30 32.63 -0.46
C LEU A 232 -0.21 31.17 -0.48
N ALA A 233 -0.49 30.61 -1.65
CA ALA A 233 -0.90 29.21 -1.76
C ALA A 233 0.19 28.27 -1.25
N GLU A 234 1.45 28.50 -1.64
CA GLU A 234 2.60 27.71 -1.21
C GLU A 234 2.90 27.88 0.28
N GLU A 235 2.84 29.12 0.81
CA GLU A 235 2.98 29.39 2.25
C GLU A 235 1.92 28.65 3.08
N LYS A 236 0.69 28.52 2.56
CA LYS A 236 -0.39 27.75 3.18
C LYS A 236 -0.46 26.28 2.74
N GLY A 237 0.55 25.75 2.04
CA GLY A 237 0.60 24.33 1.63
C GLY A 237 -0.57 23.87 0.75
N MET A 238 -1.15 24.78 -0.04
CA MET A 238 -2.21 24.48 -1.00
C MET A 238 -1.63 24.07 -2.35
N VAL A 239 -2.28 23.11 -3.01
CA VAL A 239 -1.84 22.57 -4.30
C VAL A 239 -2.50 23.28 -5.47
N LEU A 240 -1.76 23.39 -6.58
CA LEU A 240 -2.24 23.96 -7.83
C LEU A 240 -2.87 22.87 -8.71
N GLN A 241 -4.03 23.17 -9.29
CA GLN A 241 -4.76 22.28 -10.20
C GLN A 241 -5.12 23.04 -11.49
N PRO A 242 -4.21 23.09 -12.49
CA PRO A 242 -4.49 23.64 -13.81
C PRO A 242 -5.56 22.84 -14.57
N GLY A 243 -6.36 23.52 -15.40
CA GLY A 243 -7.27 22.87 -16.33
C GLY A 243 -6.53 22.06 -17.40
N ASN A 244 -6.61 20.73 -17.31
CA ASN A 244 -5.80 19.75 -18.08
C ASN A 244 -5.76 20.01 -19.60
N SER A 245 -4.72 20.71 -20.05
CA SER A 245 -4.39 21.01 -21.45
C SER A 245 -3.00 21.64 -21.54
N ARG A 246 -2.47 21.84 -22.75
CA ARG A 246 -1.19 22.58 -22.96
C ARG A 246 -1.35 24.12 -22.96
N LYS A 247 -2.56 24.64 -22.74
CA LYS A 247 -2.85 26.06 -22.45
C LYS A 247 -4.13 26.17 -21.58
N PRO A 248 -4.07 25.79 -20.29
CA PRO A 248 -5.16 25.92 -19.34
C PRO A 248 -5.77 27.32 -19.34
N SER A 249 -7.10 27.40 -19.37
CA SER A 249 -7.86 28.63 -19.15
C SER A 249 -8.20 28.87 -17.66
N CYS A 250 -7.70 28.02 -16.76
CA CYS A 250 -7.82 28.17 -15.32
C CYS A 250 -6.71 27.43 -14.54
N ILE A 251 -6.47 27.89 -13.32
CA ILE A 251 -5.70 27.21 -12.28
C ILE A 251 -6.49 27.32 -10.96
N CYS A 252 -7.02 26.21 -10.48
CA CYS A 252 -7.65 26.15 -9.16
C CYS A 252 -6.57 25.96 -8.08
N ILE A 253 -6.75 26.60 -6.93
CA ILE A 253 -5.82 26.48 -5.79
C ILE A 253 -6.57 25.87 -4.60
N CYS A 254 -6.09 24.71 -4.15
CA CYS A 254 -6.93 23.75 -3.43
C CYS A 254 -6.26 23.21 -2.16
N CYS A 255 -7.09 22.87 -1.17
CA CYS A 255 -6.70 22.09 0.01
C CYS A 255 -7.51 20.79 0.03
N GLY A 256 -6.96 19.70 0.59
CA GLY A 256 -7.75 18.51 0.97
C GLY A 256 -8.77 18.79 2.09
N CYS A 257 -8.84 20.04 2.58
CA CYS A 257 -9.69 20.45 3.69
C CYS A 257 -11.14 20.78 3.31
N CYS A 258 -11.40 21.16 2.05
CA CYS A 258 -12.74 21.51 1.53
C CYS A 258 -12.81 21.61 -0.02
N CYS A 259 -11.80 21.14 -0.76
CA CYS A 259 -11.89 21.10 -2.22
C CYS A 259 -12.61 19.82 -2.66
N GLY A 260 -13.82 19.95 -3.24
CA GLY A 260 -14.61 18.82 -3.71
C GLY A 260 -13.94 17.97 -4.81
N VAL A 261 -12.87 18.45 -5.44
CA VAL A 261 -12.04 17.63 -6.33
C VAL A 261 -11.09 16.77 -5.49
N LEU A 262 -10.30 17.36 -4.60
CA LEU A 262 -9.28 16.64 -3.81
C LEU A 262 -9.86 15.71 -2.73
N THR A 263 -11.07 15.97 -2.24
CA THR A 263 -11.76 15.08 -1.29
C THR A 263 -12.49 13.91 -1.97
N THR A 264 -12.42 13.82 -3.30
CA THR A 264 -13.15 12.84 -4.13
C THR A 264 -12.23 12.17 -5.16
N ALA A 265 -10.91 12.34 -5.02
CA ALA A 265 -9.85 11.86 -5.92
C ALA A 265 -8.99 10.80 -5.24
#